data_AF-A0A2R6QFC2-F1
#
_entry.id   AF-A0A2R6QFC2-F1
#
_cell.length_a   1.000
_cell.length_b   1.000
_cell.length_c   1.000
_cell.angle_alpha   90.00
_cell.angle_beta   90.00
_cell.angle_gamma   90.00
#
_symmetry.space_group_name_H-M   'P 1'
#
loop_
_entity.id
_entity.type
_entity.pdbx_description
1 polymer ?
#
loop_
_entity_poly.entity_id
_entity_poly.type
_entity_poly.pdbx_seq_one_letter_code
_entity_poly.pdbx_strand_id
1 'polypeptide(L)'
;MDSIVHAAFEEVCSHGATGLAVTTLWTSLHSHLVSRGLGLCDGVKKALWANILNISGLRFEAHGVSYDSGYPKIHSVDESERLELKIVAAEHLCNSFVEIYDIKASYAGISQPQRRALERLAIARFAST
;
A
#
# COMPACT_ATOMS: atom_id res chain seq x y z
N MET A 1 -9.79 -11.92 -1.78
CA MET A 1 -8.45 -11.48 -1.37
C MET A 1 -8.35 -11.69 0.14
N ASP A 2 -7.22 -12.19 0.64
CA ASP A 2 -6.99 -12.31 2.08
C ASP A 2 -7.10 -10.91 2.73
N SER A 3 -7.76 -10.82 3.88
CA SER A 3 -8.04 -9.52 4.52
C SER A 3 -6.80 -8.77 5.00
N ILE A 4 -5.68 -9.46 5.29
CA ILE A 4 -4.41 -8.83 5.66
C ILE A 4 -3.71 -8.35 4.39
N VAL A 5 -3.77 -9.13 3.31
CA VAL A 5 -3.29 -8.70 1.98
C VAL A 5 -4.07 -7.47 1.52
N HIS A 6 -5.37 -7.42 1.77
CA HIS A 6 -6.21 -6.26 1.46
C HIS A 6 -5.79 -5.04 2.28
N ALA A 7 -5.59 -5.18 3.60
CA ALA A 7 -5.11 -4.08 4.44
C ALA A 7 -3.71 -3.58 4.00
N ALA A 8 -2.83 -4.49 3.61
CA ALA A 8 -1.51 -4.15 3.07
C ALA A 8 -1.63 -3.36 1.76
N PHE A 9 -2.54 -3.79 0.89
CA PHE A 9 -2.81 -3.12 -0.37
C PHE A 9 -3.45 -1.74 -0.17
N GLU A 10 -4.41 -1.60 0.75
CA GLU A 10 -4.98 -0.32 1.18
C GLU A 10 -3.90 0.66 1.65
N GLU A 11 -3.00 0.19 2.51
CA GLU A 11 -1.90 0.99 3.02
C GLU A 11 -0.94 1.44 1.92
N VAL A 12 -0.63 0.58 0.95
CA VAL A 12 0.19 0.96 -0.21
C VAL A 12 -0.54 2.02 -1.08
N CYS A 13 -1.84 1.83 -1.31
CA CYS A 13 -2.64 2.75 -2.11
C CYS A 13 -2.85 4.12 -1.45
N SER A 14 -2.89 4.20 -0.11
CA SER A 14 -3.00 5.46 0.62
C SER A 14 -1.77 6.36 0.43
N HIS A 15 -0.61 5.77 0.17
CA HIS A 15 0.65 6.47 -0.12
C HIS A 15 0.81 6.83 -1.60
N GLY A 16 0.08 6.15 -2.49
CA GLY A 16 0.02 6.44 -3.92
C GLY A 16 1.38 6.56 -4.60
N ALA A 17 1.58 7.65 -5.35
CA ALA A 17 2.81 7.91 -6.10
C ALA A 17 4.04 8.18 -5.22
N THR A 18 3.86 8.54 -3.95
CA THR A 18 4.96 8.71 -2.99
C THR A 18 5.62 7.36 -2.67
N GLY A 19 4.83 6.29 -2.74
CA GLY A 19 5.22 4.94 -2.39
C GLY A 19 5.38 4.72 -0.89
N LEU A 20 5.39 3.45 -0.50
CA LEU A 20 5.51 2.99 0.86
C LEU A 20 6.74 2.08 1.00
N ALA A 21 7.63 2.39 1.94
CA ALA A 21 8.78 1.54 2.22
C ALA A 21 8.33 0.20 2.83
N VAL A 22 8.98 -0.90 2.44
CA VAL A 22 8.66 -2.26 2.94
C VAL A 22 8.76 -2.33 4.48
N THR A 23 9.73 -1.65 5.07
CA THR A 23 9.90 -1.58 6.53
C THR A 23 8.72 -0.89 7.22
N THR A 24 8.22 0.21 6.63
CA THR A 24 7.05 0.96 7.14
C THR A 24 5.75 0.17 6.99
N LEU A 25 5.60 -0.60 5.91
CA LEU A 25 4.44 -1.48 5.72
C LEU A 25 4.24 -2.43 6.91
N TRP A 26 5.32 -3.04 7.41
CA TRP A 26 5.23 -3.94 8.57
C TRP A 26 4.79 -3.24 9.83
N THR A 27 5.25 -2.01 10.06
CA THR A 27 4.81 -1.23 11.22
C THR A 27 3.33 -0.85 11.10
N SER A 28 2.85 -0.45 9.91
CA SER A 28 1.44 -0.12 9.68
C SER A 28 0.51 -1.34 9.87
N LEU A 29 0.97 -2.53 9.48
CA LEU A 29 0.18 -3.76 9.59
C LEU A 29 0.20 -4.40 10.98
N HIS A 30 1.04 -3.92 11.89
CA HIS A 30 1.21 -4.53 13.20
C HIS A 30 -0.11 -4.59 13.99
N SER A 31 -0.88 -3.51 14.01
CA SER A 31 -2.19 -3.44 14.67
C SER A 31 -3.21 -4.41 14.04
N HIS A 32 -3.21 -4.52 12.71
CA HIS A 32 -4.09 -5.42 11.96
C HIS A 32 -3.76 -6.91 12.20
N LEU A 33 -2.48 -7.23 12.39
CA LEU A 33 -2.04 -8.59 12.68
C LEU A 33 -2.34 -8.98 14.12
N VAL A 34 -2.03 -8.11 15.09
CA VAL A 34 -2.28 -8.36 16.51
C VAL A 34 -3.77 -8.53 16.80
N SER A 35 -4.64 -7.70 16.19
CA SER A 35 -6.10 -7.82 16.34
C SER A 35 -6.67 -9.15 15.82
N ARG A 36 -5.90 -9.88 15.00
CA ARG A 36 -6.24 -11.20 14.45
C ARG A 36 -5.50 -12.34 15.14
N GLY A 37 -4.77 -12.07 16.21
CA GLY A 37 -3.97 -13.06 16.94
C GLY A 37 -2.74 -13.54 16.16
N LEU A 38 -2.30 -12.81 15.13
CA LEU A 38 -1.14 -13.15 14.33
C LEU A 38 0.06 -12.30 14.74
N GLY A 39 1.22 -12.95 14.90
CA GLY A 39 2.49 -12.28 15.11
C GLY A 39 3.16 -11.91 13.79
N LEU A 40 3.89 -10.79 13.78
CA LEU A 40 4.80 -10.40 12.69
C LEU A 40 6.05 -11.29 12.73
N CYS A 41 5.91 -12.54 12.28
CA CYS A 41 7.04 -13.46 12.11
C CYS A 41 7.48 -13.53 10.64
N ASP A 42 8.68 -14.05 10.40
CA ASP A 42 9.27 -14.14 9.06
C ASP A 42 8.39 -14.92 8.08
N GLY A 43 7.69 -15.95 8.55
CA GLY A 43 6.75 -16.73 7.74
C GLY A 43 5.58 -15.88 7.24
N VAL A 44 5.01 -15.05 8.12
CA VAL A 44 3.90 -14.14 7.76
C VAL A 44 4.38 -13.06 6.80
N LYS A 45 5.54 -12.44 7.08
CA LYS A 45 6.14 -11.45 6.17
C LYS A 45 6.36 -12.04 4.78
N LYS A 46 6.97 -13.22 4.67
CA LYS A 46 7.24 -13.90 3.38
C LYS A 46 5.96 -14.21 2.61
N ALA A 47 4.96 -14.76 3.30
CA ALA A 47 3.67 -15.08 2.66
C ALA A 47 2.97 -13.80 2.17
N LEU A 48 2.93 -12.76 2.99
CA LEU A 48 2.32 -11.48 2.63
C LEU A 48 3.07 -10.80 1.48
N TRP A 49 4.40 -10.80 1.53
CA TRP A 49 5.24 -10.23 0.50
C TRP A 49 5.05 -10.93 -0.85
N ALA A 50 5.00 -12.27 -0.88
CA ALA A 50 4.70 -13.03 -2.08
C ALA A 50 3.34 -12.68 -2.68
N ASN A 51 2.33 -12.41 -1.84
CA ASN A 51 1.03 -11.95 -2.31
C ASN A 51 1.10 -10.54 -2.91
N ILE A 52 1.82 -9.62 -2.27
CA ILE A 52 2.00 -8.24 -2.75
C ILE A 52 2.71 -8.21 -4.11
N LEU A 53 3.77 -9.00 -4.29
CA LEU A 53 4.49 -9.11 -5.57
C LEU A 53 3.60 -9.57 -6.74
N ASN A 54 2.55 -10.34 -6.44
CA ASN A 54 1.59 -10.84 -7.44
C ASN A 54 0.46 -9.84 -7.76
N ILE A 55 0.41 -8.67 -7.10
CA ILE A 55 -0.62 -7.66 -7.38
C ILE A 55 -0.20 -6.85 -8.61
N SER A 56 -0.95 -7.03 -9.70
CA SER A 56 -0.78 -6.26 -10.93
C SER A 56 -0.96 -4.76 -10.68
N GLY A 57 -0.07 -3.96 -11.26
CA GLY A 57 -0.13 -2.49 -11.16
C GLY A 57 0.63 -1.89 -9.97
N LEU A 58 1.22 -2.73 -9.10
CA LEU A 58 2.25 -2.28 -8.18
C LEU A 58 3.59 -2.17 -8.90
N ARG A 59 4.36 -1.13 -8.56
CA ARG A 59 5.75 -0.96 -8.97
C ARG A 59 6.64 -1.02 -7.74
N PHE A 60 7.86 -1.49 -7.93
CA PHE A 60 8.85 -1.62 -6.86
C PHE A 60 10.04 -0.76 -7.20
N GLU A 61 10.37 0.21 -6.35
CA GLU A 61 11.37 1.23 -6.65
C GLU A 61 12.36 1.35 -5.49
N ALA A 62 13.67 1.41 -5.77
CA ALA A 62 14.69 1.74 -4.79
C ALA A 62 15.75 2.65 -5.40
N HIS A 63 16.12 3.71 -4.68
CA HIS A 63 17.14 4.69 -5.12
C HIS A 63 16.94 5.23 -6.55
N GLY A 64 15.69 5.40 -6.98
CA GLY A 64 15.34 5.88 -8.33
C GLY A 64 15.38 4.81 -9.43
N VAL A 65 15.63 3.55 -9.08
CA VAL A 65 15.61 2.40 -9.99
C VAL A 65 14.31 1.62 -9.79
N SER A 66 13.63 1.29 -10.88
CA SER A 66 12.44 0.44 -10.88
C SER A 66 12.84 -1.03 -11.08
N TYR A 67 12.25 -1.91 -10.27
CA TYR A 67 12.45 -3.35 -10.28
C TYR A 67 11.17 -4.03 -10.74
N ASP A 68 11.33 -4.99 -11.64
CA ASP A 68 10.23 -5.86 -12.04
C ASP A 68 9.94 -6.89 -10.94
N SER A 69 8.66 -7.23 -10.78
CA SER A 69 8.12 -8.25 -9.87
C SER A 69 8.82 -9.62 -9.96
N GLY A 70 9.42 -9.96 -11.10
CA GLY A 70 10.20 -11.19 -11.32
C GLY A 70 11.68 -11.11 -10.94
N TYR A 71 12.15 -9.97 -10.40
CA TYR A 71 13.57 -9.80 -10.10
C TYR A 71 13.98 -10.60 -8.84
N PRO A 72 15.00 -11.48 -8.90
CA PRO A 72 15.31 -12.41 -7.82
C PRO A 72 15.55 -11.76 -6.45
N LYS A 73 16.14 -10.57 -6.42
CA LYS A 73 16.46 -9.86 -5.16
C LYS A 73 15.22 -9.33 -4.45
N ILE A 74 14.17 -8.97 -5.18
CA ILE A 74 12.95 -8.45 -4.55
C ILE A 74 12.04 -9.57 -4.04
N HIS A 75 12.29 -10.85 -4.35
CA HIS A 75 11.52 -11.95 -3.76
C HIS A 75 11.86 -12.20 -2.29
N SER A 76 13.05 -11.79 -1.84
CA SER A 76 13.43 -11.86 -0.43
C SER A 76 12.99 -10.61 0.30
N VAL A 77 12.28 -10.80 1.42
CA VAL A 77 11.86 -9.71 2.31
C VAL A 77 13.09 -8.99 2.87
N ASP A 78 14.08 -9.74 3.35
CA ASP A 78 15.29 -9.19 3.96
C ASP A 78 16.09 -8.33 2.97
N GLU A 79 16.21 -8.80 1.72
CA GLU A 79 16.88 -8.03 0.66
C GLU A 79 16.08 -6.81 0.25
N SER A 80 14.75 -6.92 0.19
CA SER A 80 13.87 -5.78 -0.11
C SER A 80 13.94 -4.69 0.97
N GLU A 81 14.01 -5.09 2.24
CA GLU A 81 14.23 -4.17 3.36
C GLU A 81 15.62 -3.53 3.28
N ARG A 82 16.67 -4.32 2.99
CA ARG A 82 18.06 -3.81 2.85
C ARG A 82 18.24 -2.86 1.67
N LEU A 83 17.51 -3.08 0.58
CA LEU A 83 17.50 -2.22 -0.59
C LEU A 83 16.65 -0.95 -0.40
N GLU A 84 16.04 -0.76 0.77
CA GLU A 84 15.10 0.35 1.03
C GLU A 84 13.98 0.42 -0.03
N LEU A 85 13.49 -0.76 -0.44
CA LEU A 85 12.51 -0.88 -1.51
C LEU A 85 11.20 -0.20 -1.11
N LYS A 86 10.64 0.55 -2.06
CA LYS A 86 9.33 1.19 -1.97
C LYS A 86 8.34 0.55 -2.91
N ILE A 87 7.14 0.34 -2.41
CA ILE A 87 5.99 -0.16 -3.17
C ILE A 87 5.20 1.06 -3.62
N VAL A 88 5.05 1.24 -4.92
CA VAL A 88 4.34 2.37 -5.52
C VAL A 88 3.10 1.84 -6.22
N ALA A 89 1.93 2.27 -5.78
CA ALA A 89 0.68 1.95 -6.48
C ALA A 89 0.55 2.79 -7.76
N ALA A 90 0.18 2.16 -8.87
CA ALA A 90 -0.23 2.89 -10.05
C ALA A 90 -1.49 3.71 -9.77
N GLU A 91 -1.61 4.87 -10.42
CA GLU A 91 -2.68 5.85 -10.19
C GLU A 91 -4.09 5.25 -10.32
N HIS A 92 -4.29 4.33 -11.27
CA HIS A 92 -5.58 3.66 -11.45
C HIS A 92 -5.99 2.79 -10.24
N LEU A 93 -5.03 2.18 -9.53
CA LEU A 93 -5.31 1.40 -8.32
C LEU A 93 -5.74 2.30 -7.17
N CYS A 94 -5.09 3.46 -7.01
CA CYS A 94 -5.48 4.47 -6.03
C CYS A 94 -6.86 5.06 -6.36
N ASN A 95 -7.16 5.27 -7.64
CA ASN A 95 -8.46 5.78 -8.08
C ASN A 95 -9.60 4.80 -7.81
N SER A 96 -9.36 3.49 -7.93
CA SER A 96 -10.36 2.47 -7.56
C SER A 96 -10.74 2.51 -6.07
N PHE A 97 -9.82 2.89 -5.17
CA PHE A 97 -10.18 3.12 -3.77
C PHE A 97 -11.07 4.34 -3.57
N VAL A 98 -10.83 5.41 -4.32
CA VAL A 98 -11.71 6.58 -4.28
C VAL A 98 -13.07 6.26 -4.89
N GLU A 99 -13.14 5.42 -5.92
CA GLU A 99 -14.39 4.99 -6.56
C GLU A 99 -15.28 4.16 -5.60
N ILE A 100 -14.69 3.42 -4.66
CA ILE A 100 -15.47 2.69 -3.62
C ILE A 100 -16.00 3.66 -2.54
N TYR A 101 -15.27 4.74 -2.23
CA TYR A 101 -15.86 5.87 -1.49
C TYR A 101 -16.92 6.61 -2.32
N ASP A 102 -16.81 6.56 -3.65
CA ASP A 102 -17.74 7.15 -4.59
C ASP A 102 -19.03 6.33 -4.72
N ILE A 103 -19.10 5.04 -4.40
CA ILE A 103 -20.40 4.30 -4.43
C ILE A 103 -21.37 4.81 -3.34
N LYS A 104 -20.86 5.44 -2.28
CA LYS A 104 -21.70 6.19 -1.31
C LYS A 104 -21.88 7.67 -1.68
N ALA A 105 -21.00 8.24 -2.52
CA ALA A 105 -21.11 9.61 -3.01
C ALA A 105 -21.75 9.72 -4.40
N SER A 106 -22.04 8.61 -5.08
CA SER A 106 -22.60 8.54 -6.43
C SER A 106 -24.09 8.90 -6.48
N TYR A 107 -24.68 9.28 -5.33
CA TYR A 107 -25.94 10.01 -5.29
C TYR A 107 -25.77 11.54 -5.36
N ALA A 108 -24.55 12.08 -5.24
CA ALA A 108 -24.28 13.51 -5.33
C ALA A 108 -22.87 13.77 -5.91
N GLY A 109 -22.79 13.95 -7.23
CA GLY A 109 -21.55 14.17 -7.99
C GLY A 109 -20.59 15.18 -7.37
N ILE A 110 -19.46 14.70 -6.88
CA ILE A 110 -18.38 15.52 -6.32
C ILE A 110 -17.45 15.95 -7.45
N SER A 111 -17.16 17.25 -7.51
CA SER A 111 -16.28 17.85 -8.53
C SER A 111 -14.80 17.66 -8.20
N GLN A 112 -13.93 17.67 -9.23
CA GLN A 112 -12.47 17.47 -9.09
C GLN A 112 -11.79 18.40 -8.05
N PRO A 113 -12.19 19.68 -7.87
CA PRO A 113 -11.66 20.53 -6.80
C PRO A 113 -12.01 20.04 -5.39
N GLN A 114 -13.23 19.50 -5.19
CA GLN A 114 -13.68 18.97 -3.91
C GLN A 114 -12.96 17.67 -3.54
N ARG A 115 -12.69 16.82 -4.54
CA ARG A 115 -11.86 15.61 -4.38
C ARG A 115 -10.45 15.96 -3.90
N ARG A 116 -9.80 16.95 -4.52
CA ARG A 116 -8.48 17.45 -4.07
C ARG A 116 -8.50 18.05 -2.66
N ALA A 117 -9.62 18.66 -2.25
CA ALA A 117 -9.77 19.17 -0.89
C ALA A 117 -9.88 18.03 0.14
N LEU A 118 -10.63 16.96 -0.18
CA LEU A 118 -10.74 15.76 0.65
C LEU A 118 -9.41 15.01 0.78
N GLU A 119 -8.67 14.86 -0.31
CA GLU A 119 -7.32 14.26 -0.30
C GLU A 119 -6.38 15.02 0.62
N ARG A 120 -6.38 16.37 0.57
CA ARG A 120 -5.57 17.20 1.46
C ARG A 120 -6.01 17.14 2.92
N LEU A 121 -7.31 17.05 3.18
CA LEU A 121 -7.85 16.87 4.53
C LEU A 121 -7.46 15.53 5.13
N ALA A 122 -7.50 14.45 4.34
CA ALA A 122 -7.04 13.13 4.77
C ALA A 122 -5.55 13.17 5.13
N ILE A 123 -4.70 13.72 4.26
CA ILE A 123 -3.26 13.87 4.52
C ILE A 123 -3.01 14.68 5.82
N ALA A 124 -3.71 15.80 6.02
CA ALA A 124 -3.56 16.63 7.21
C ALA A 124 -3.97 15.91 8.50
N ARG A 125 -4.98 15.03 8.43
CA ARG A 125 -5.44 14.24 9.57
C ARG A 125 -4.44 13.16 9.98
N PHE A 126 -3.67 12.60 9.04
CA PHE A 126 -2.63 11.63 9.33
C PHE A 126 -1.28 12.26 9.70
N ALA A 127 -1.05 13.52 9.33
CA ALA A 127 0.17 14.26 9.67
C ALA A 127 0.17 14.87 11.10
N SER A 128 -0.88 14.68 11.88
CA SER A 128 -1.06 15.29 13.21
C SER A 128 -1.08 14.28 14.38
N THR A 129 -0.51 13.09 14.17
CA THR A 129 -0.24 12.06 15.21
C THR A 129 1.21 11.63 15.13
#